data_AF-A0A7Y2KJT7-F1
#
_entry.id   AF-A0A7Y2KJT7-F1
#
_cell.length_a   1.000
_cell.length_b   1.000
_cell.length_c   1.000
_cell.angle_alpha   90.00
_cell.angle_beta   90.00
_cell.angle_gamma   90.00
#
_symmetry.space_group_name_H-M   'P 1'
#
loop_
_entity.id
_entity.type
_entity.pdbx_description
1 polymer ?
#
loop_
_entity_poly.entity_id
_entity_poly.type
_entity_poly.pdbx_seq_one_letter_code
_entity_poly.pdbx_strand_id
1 'polypeptide(L)'
;MKKMVRIAIAFLLVSASPVWAGEIKGTCLLRFVGNSTLHDFSGTVRCRPFSAGLVKSADGGAGIPAVEVDVLVDEMDTGNEGRDDQMREMFQSGRFPRIHGTMRDIDADRIRREIGKEGGGKAFFDLTLKVRDVERTIQAAVTNLREEGNQVGFDVEFPVSLKNFGLKAPSFLVIFRVRDKVTVTGNVLLEVSSNKE
;
A
#
# COMPACT_ATOMS: atom_id res chain seq x y z
N MET A 1 -73.05 5.67 -3.65
CA MET A 1 -71.86 5.96 -2.82
C MET A 1 -70.66 5.19 -3.36
N LYS A 2 -69.79 5.82 -4.16
CA LYS A 2 -68.55 5.20 -4.68
C LYS A 2 -67.36 5.96 -4.10
N LYS A 3 -66.58 5.33 -3.21
CA LYS A 3 -65.36 5.89 -2.64
C LYS A 3 -64.22 5.72 -3.65
N MET A 4 -63.78 6.82 -4.27
CA MET A 4 -62.54 6.86 -5.05
C MET A 4 -61.35 6.84 -4.09
N VAL A 5 -60.55 5.78 -4.15
CA VAL A 5 -59.26 5.68 -3.48
C VAL A 5 -58.24 6.44 -4.34
N ARG A 6 -57.69 7.53 -3.80
CA ARG A 6 -56.58 8.26 -4.42
C ARG A 6 -55.27 7.59 -3.97
N ILE A 7 -54.61 6.88 -4.89
CA ILE A 7 -53.27 6.36 -4.69
C ILE A 7 -52.29 7.52 -4.89
N ALA A 8 -51.65 7.98 -3.83
CA ALA A 8 -50.56 8.94 -3.89
C ALA A 8 -49.26 8.17 -4.17
N ILE A 9 -48.71 8.34 -5.36
CA ILE A 9 -47.38 7.85 -5.72
C ILE A 9 -46.36 8.80 -5.10
N ALA A 10 -45.69 8.36 -4.04
CA ALA A 10 -44.56 9.08 -3.46
C ALA A 10 -43.33 8.86 -4.36
N PHE A 11 -42.91 9.91 -5.05
CA PHE A 11 -41.67 9.97 -5.82
C PHE A 11 -40.49 10.07 -4.84
N LEU A 12 -39.75 8.97 -4.64
CA LEU A 12 -38.50 8.96 -3.90
C LEU A 12 -37.42 9.63 -4.78
N LEU A 13 -37.18 10.93 -4.56
CA LEU A 13 -36.02 11.64 -5.07
C LEU A 13 -34.77 11.09 -4.37
N VAL A 14 -34.05 10.19 -5.05
CA VAL A 14 -32.70 9.79 -4.66
C VAL A 14 -31.79 10.98 -4.96
N SER A 15 -31.52 11.78 -3.93
CA SER A 15 -30.46 12.79 -3.96
C SER A 15 -29.11 12.07 -4.06
N ALA A 16 -28.59 11.94 -5.27
CA ALA A 16 -27.19 11.60 -5.48
C ALA A 16 -26.35 12.79 -4.97
N SER A 17 -25.82 12.68 -3.76
CA SER A 17 -24.88 13.68 -3.25
C SER A 17 -23.67 13.75 -4.19
N PRO A 18 -23.21 14.94 -4.60
CA PRO A 18 -22.01 15.06 -5.40
C PRO A 18 -20.84 14.52 -4.58
N VAL A 19 -20.34 13.36 -4.99
CA VAL A 19 -19.08 12.82 -4.50
C VAL A 19 -18.02 13.81 -5.00
N TRP A 20 -17.44 14.58 -4.08
CA TRP A 20 -16.20 15.29 -4.35
C TRP A 20 -15.18 14.26 -4.83
N ALA A 21 -14.85 14.29 -6.12
CA ALA A 21 -14.00 13.31 -6.79
C ALA A 21 -12.62 13.93 -7.02
N GLY A 22 -11.77 13.89 -5.99
CA GLY A 22 -10.33 14.11 -6.20
C GLY A 22 -9.66 12.82 -6.67
N GLU A 23 -8.45 12.92 -7.18
CA GLU A 23 -7.60 11.77 -7.51
C GLU A 23 -6.21 11.98 -6.94
N ILE A 24 -5.62 10.92 -6.38
CA ILE A 24 -4.19 10.85 -6.11
C ILE A 24 -3.50 10.01 -7.18
N LYS A 25 -2.31 10.43 -7.59
CA LYS A 25 -1.39 9.62 -8.41
C LYS A 25 -0.11 9.41 -7.61
N GLY A 26 0.35 8.17 -7.54
CA GLY A 26 1.42 7.80 -6.65
C GLY A 26 2.56 7.05 -7.34
N THR A 27 3.76 7.24 -6.80
CA THR A 27 4.95 6.43 -7.09
C THR A 27 5.68 6.12 -5.79
N CYS A 28 6.50 5.08 -5.80
CA CYS A 28 7.29 4.73 -4.63
C CYS A 28 8.59 4.00 -4.99
N LEU A 29 9.59 4.20 -4.13
CA LEU A 29 10.83 3.43 -4.12
C LEU A 29 10.90 2.70 -2.78
N LEU A 30 10.94 1.37 -2.85
CA LEU A 30 11.03 0.51 -1.69
C LEU A 30 12.46 -0.02 -1.55
N ARG A 31 12.92 -0.12 -0.31
CA ARG A 31 14.13 -0.81 0.10
C ARG A 31 13.74 -1.93 1.05
N PHE A 32 14.28 -3.12 0.82
CA PHE A 32 14.10 -4.25 1.72
C PHE A 32 15.44 -4.65 2.34
N VAL A 33 15.42 -5.04 3.61
CA VAL A 33 16.59 -5.49 4.36
C VAL A 33 16.26 -6.81 5.05
N GLY A 34 17.05 -7.83 4.76
CA GLY A 34 16.99 -9.11 5.46
C GLY A 34 18.31 -9.38 6.17
N ASN A 35 18.23 -10.01 7.34
CA ASN A 35 19.40 -10.38 8.11
C ASN A 35 19.81 -11.82 7.80
N SER A 36 21.10 -12.12 7.71
CA SER A 36 21.60 -13.49 7.61
C SER A 36 22.66 -13.79 8.67
N THR A 37 23.05 -15.06 8.81
CA THR A 37 24.09 -15.47 9.77
C THR A 37 25.49 -14.95 9.42
N LEU A 38 25.73 -14.48 8.19
CA LEU A 38 27.04 -13.97 7.75
C LEU A 38 27.04 -12.44 7.59
N HIS A 39 26.11 -11.92 6.79
CA HIS A 39 25.94 -10.50 6.52
C HIS A 39 24.49 -10.17 6.21
N ASP A 40 24.08 -8.95 6.54
CA ASP A 40 22.77 -8.45 6.12
C ASP A 40 22.78 -8.26 4.60
N PHE A 41 21.62 -8.48 3.98
CA PHE A 41 21.42 -8.13 2.58
C PHE A 41 20.36 -7.05 2.48
N SER A 42 20.48 -6.25 1.43
CA SER A 42 19.44 -5.30 1.06
C SER A 42 19.24 -5.30 -0.43
N GLY A 43 18.07 -4.85 -0.85
CA GLY A 43 17.81 -4.50 -2.23
C GLY A 43 16.72 -3.44 -2.34
N THR A 44 16.43 -3.07 -3.57
CA THR A 44 15.45 -2.04 -3.90
C THR A 44 14.51 -2.50 -4.99
N VAL A 45 13.34 -1.87 -5.05
CA VAL A 45 12.37 -2.06 -6.12
C VAL A 45 11.48 -0.82 -6.21
N ARG A 46 11.10 -0.42 -7.41
CA ARG A 46 10.09 0.64 -7.62
C ARG A 46 8.72 0.01 -7.72
N CYS A 47 7.70 0.64 -7.14
CA CYS A 47 6.35 0.25 -7.50
C CYS A 47 5.97 0.82 -8.87
N ARG A 48 5.05 0.12 -9.51
CA ARG A 48 4.32 0.65 -10.65
C ARG A 48 3.56 1.89 -10.21
N PRO A 49 3.49 2.94 -11.05
CA PRO A 49 2.64 4.09 -10.78
C PRO A 49 1.20 3.63 -10.52
N PHE A 50 0.55 4.25 -9.54
CA PHE A 50 -0.81 3.91 -9.13
C PHE A 50 -1.66 5.17 -9.02
N SER A 51 -2.98 5.01 -8.98
CA SER A 51 -3.89 6.09 -8.63
C SER A 51 -5.04 5.61 -7.77
N ALA A 52 -5.68 6.54 -7.06
CA ALA A 52 -6.87 6.25 -6.27
C ALA A 52 -7.78 7.47 -6.17
N GLY A 53 -9.07 7.21 -6.03
CA GLY A 53 -10.07 8.25 -5.80
C GLY A 53 -10.00 8.79 -4.38
N LEU A 54 -10.14 10.11 -4.24
CA LEU A 54 -10.42 10.77 -2.98
C LEU A 54 -11.92 10.90 -2.81
N VAL A 55 -12.41 10.56 -1.62
CA VAL A 55 -13.80 10.78 -1.22
C VAL A 55 -13.84 11.70 -0.01
N LYS A 56 -14.94 12.44 0.14
CA LYS A 56 -15.24 13.07 1.42
C LYS A 56 -15.80 12.04 2.39
N SER A 57 -15.19 11.94 3.55
CA SER A 57 -15.72 11.25 4.73
C SER A 57 -16.96 11.98 5.25
N ALA A 58 -17.81 11.26 6.01
CA ALA A 58 -19.07 11.78 6.52
C ALA A 58 -18.90 12.98 7.49
N ASP A 59 -17.71 13.12 8.08
CA ASP A 59 -17.30 14.24 8.93
C ASP A 59 -16.66 15.41 8.16
N GLY A 60 -16.64 15.33 6.83
CA GLY A 60 -16.02 16.32 5.94
C GLY A 60 -14.53 16.11 5.70
N GLY A 61 -13.92 15.08 6.29
CA GLY A 61 -12.52 14.72 6.06
C GLY A 61 -12.24 14.10 4.69
N ALA A 62 -10.97 13.91 4.34
CA ALA A 62 -10.57 13.20 3.11
C ALA A 62 -10.30 11.72 3.39
N GLY A 63 -11.01 10.84 2.68
CA GLY A 63 -10.83 9.39 2.71
C GLY A 63 -10.32 8.84 1.38
N ILE A 64 -9.59 7.74 1.42
CA ILE A 64 -9.18 6.96 0.24
C ILE A 64 -9.79 5.57 0.38
N PRO A 65 -10.84 5.22 -0.39
CA PRO A 65 -11.57 3.96 -0.19
C PRO A 65 -10.72 2.73 -0.47
N ALA A 66 -9.89 2.79 -1.52
CA ALA A 66 -8.98 1.71 -1.89
C ALA A 66 -7.78 2.27 -2.65
N VAL A 67 -6.61 1.70 -2.40
CA VAL A 67 -5.38 1.92 -3.17
C VAL A 67 -4.79 0.56 -3.48
N GLU A 68 -4.37 0.38 -4.73
CA GLU A 68 -3.68 -0.82 -5.20
C GLU A 68 -2.29 -0.45 -5.71
N VAL A 69 -1.28 -1.20 -5.30
CA VAL A 69 0.13 -0.95 -5.64
C VAL A 69 0.77 -2.27 -6.05
N ASP A 70 1.43 -2.28 -7.20
CA ASP A 70 2.18 -3.44 -7.67
C ASP A 70 3.68 -3.16 -7.67
N VAL A 71 4.48 -4.16 -7.32
CA VAL A 71 5.91 -4.21 -7.66
C VAL A 71 6.17 -5.41 -8.56
N LEU A 72 7.09 -5.28 -9.51
CA LEU A 72 7.50 -6.39 -10.35
C LEU A 72 8.67 -7.13 -9.68
N VAL A 73 8.59 -8.46 -9.68
CA VAL A 73 9.59 -9.31 -9.02
C VAL A 73 10.93 -9.29 -9.77
N ASP A 74 10.88 -9.13 -11.09
CA ASP A 74 12.06 -9.05 -11.96
C ASP A 74 12.83 -7.72 -11.80
N GLU A 75 12.15 -6.64 -11.42
CA GLU A 75 12.73 -5.32 -11.11
C GLU A 75 13.34 -5.23 -9.69
N MET A 76 13.28 -6.30 -8.89
CA MET A 76 13.94 -6.33 -7.58
C MET A 76 15.45 -6.52 -7.74
N ASP A 77 16.24 -5.62 -7.15
CA ASP A 77 17.69 -5.54 -7.31
C ASP A 77 18.41 -5.49 -5.96
N THR A 78 19.29 -6.46 -5.68
CA THR A 78 20.14 -6.50 -4.48
C THR A 78 21.60 -6.10 -4.75
N GLY A 79 21.90 -5.64 -5.95
CA GLY A 79 23.25 -5.39 -6.46
C GLY A 79 24.05 -6.68 -6.68
N ASN A 80 23.38 -7.83 -6.78
CA ASN A 80 24.01 -9.14 -6.94
C ASN A 80 23.13 -10.04 -7.80
N GLU A 81 23.50 -10.18 -9.08
CA GLU A 81 22.70 -10.92 -10.08
C GLU A 81 22.34 -12.34 -9.64
N GLY A 82 23.28 -13.08 -9.05
CA GLY A 82 23.04 -14.44 -8.57
C GLY A 82 22.04 -14.51 -7.41
N ARG A 83 22.03 -13.51 -6.52
CA ARG A 83 21.00 -13.40 -5.47
C ARG A 83 19.66 -12.99 -6.06
N ASP A 84 19.66 -12.11 -7.06
CA ASP A 84 18.45 -11.65 -7.72
C ASP A 84 17.77 -12.80 -8.51
N ASP A 85 18.55 -13.67 -9.16
CA ASP A 85 18.07 -14.89 -9.80
C ASP A 85 17.39 -15.83 -8.81
N GLN A 86 18.02 -16.06 -7.66
CA GLN A 86 17.43 -16.90 -6.63
C GLN A 86 16.18 -16.28 -6.00
N MET A 87 16.14 -14.95 -5.87
CA MET A 87 14.94 -14.25 -5.43
C MET A 87 13.82 -14.46 -6.46
N ARG A 88 14.08 -14.27 -7.75
CA ARG A 88 13.12 -14.53 -8.83
C ARG A 88 12.61 -15.97 -8.79
N GLU A 89 13.48 -16.96 -8.56
CA GLU A 89 13.10 -18.37 -8.41
C GLU A 89 12.22 -18.60 -7.16
N MET A 90 12.62 -18.05 -6.00
CA MET A 90 11.87 -18.16 -4.74
C MET A 90 10.45 -17.60 -4.87
N PHE A 91 10.31 -16.43 -5.51
CA PHE A 91 9.01 -15.82 -5.81
C PHE A 91 8.28 -16.50 -6.97
N GLN A 92 8.95 -17.39 -7.72
CA GLN A 92 8.44 -18.03 -8.93
C GLN A 92 7.97 -16.98 -9.95
N SER A 93 8.82 -16.00 -10.24
CA SER A 93 8.48 -14.82 -11.05
C SER A 93 7.86 -15.12 -12.41
N GLY A 94 8.23 -16.24 -13.05
CA GLY A 94 7.62 -16.68 -14.31
C GLY A 94 6.12 -17.02 -14.20
N ARG A 95 5.64 -17.40 -13.01
CA ARG A 95 4.22 -17.67 -12.73
C ARG A 95 3.56 -16.53 -11.95
N PHE A 96 4.30 -15.88 -11.07
CA PHE A 96 3.83 -14.79 -10.22
C PHE A 96 4.74 -13.56 -10.41
N PRO A 97 4.57 -12.81 -11.51
CA PRO A 97 5.49 -11.74 -11.87
C PRO A 97 5.38 -10.50 -10.96
N ARG A 98 4.33 -10.42 -10.14
CA ARG A 98 3.98 -9.22 -9.36
C ARG A 98 3.72 -9.58 -7.91
N ILE A 99 4.12 -8.69 -7.02
CA ILE A 99 3.62 -8.64 -5.64
C ILE A 99 2.63 -7.50 -5.59
N HIS A 100 1.44 -7.77 -5.06
CA HIS A 100 0.33 -6.82 -5.04
C HIS A 100 0.04 -6.38 -3.61
N GLY A 101 -0.09 -5.07 -3.39
CA GLY A 101 -0.46 -4.46 -2.13
C GLY A 101 -1.80 -3.74 -2.27
N THR A 102 -2.71 -4.00 -1.33
CA THR A 102 -4.01 -3.33 -1.24
C THR A 102 -4.15 -2.64 0.11
N MET A 103 -4.61 -1.40 0.08
CA MET A 103 -5.00 -0.62 1.25
C MET A 103 -6.45 -0.21 1.09
N ARG A 104 -7.22 -0.19 2.17
CA ARG A 104 -8.63 0.19 2.16
C ARG A 104 -8.94 1.15 3.29
N ASP A 105 -9.98 1.95 3.06
CA ASP A 105 -10.58 2.84 4.07
C ASP A 105 -9.54 3.72 4.78
N ILE A 106 -8.63 4.31 4.00
CA ILE A 106 -7.57 5.16 4.54
C ILE A 106 -8.15 6.52 4.92
N ASP A 107 -8.08 6.84 6.21
CA ASP A 107 -8.40 8.15 6.77
C ASP A 107 -7.16 9.04 6.72
N ALA A 108 -7.07 9.88 5.69
CA ALA A 108 -5.91 10.74 5.47
C ALA A 108 -5.76 11.78 6.58
N ASP A 109 -6.86 12.27 7.15
CA ASP A 109 -6.83 13.28 8.20
C ASP A 109 -6.42 12.67 9.54
N ARG A 110 -6.80 11.43 9.83
CA ARG A 110 -6.24 10.69 10.98
C ARG A 110 -4.74 10.53 10.84
N ILE A 111 -4.24 10.12 9.67
CA ILE A 111 -2.80 9.98 9.43
C ILE A 111 -2.07 11.29 9.69
N ARG A 112 -2.57 12.41 9.15
CA ARG A 112 -2.02 13.76 9.41
C ARG A 112 -1.97 14.09 10.89
N ARG A 113 -3.09 13.89 11.59
CA ARG A 113 -3.18 14.17 13.03
C ARG A 113 -2.24 13.30 13.85
N GLU A 114 -2.05 12.03 13.49
CA GLU A 114 -1.17 11.11 14.23
C GLU A 114 0.30 11.45 14.04
N ILE A 115 0.72 11.78 12.83
CA ILE A 115 2.11 12.17 12.52
C ILE A 115 2.44 13.54 13.11
N GLY A 116 1.49 14.47 13.10
CA GLY A 116 1.66 15.83 13.63
C GLY A 116 1.74 15.94 15.15
N LYS A 117 1.63 14.84 15.90
CA LYS A 117 1.81 14.83 17.36
C LYS A 117 3.26 15.15 17.73
N GLU A 118 3.45 15.90 18.82
CA GLU A 118 4.77 16.25 19.34
C GLU A 118 5.63 15.00 19.57
N GLY A 119 6.90 15.04 19.12
CA GLY A 119 7.86 13.94 19.27
C GLY A 119 8.05 13.03 18.04
N GLY A 120 7.55 13.43 16.86
CA GLY A 120 7.75 12.65 15.62
C GLY A 120 6.79 11.47 15.52
N GLY A 121 5.49 11.78 15.58
CA GLY A 121 4.43 10.79 15.56
C GLY A 121 4.49 9.83 14.36
N LYS A 122 3.96 8.63 14.58
CA LYS A 122 3.75 7.61 13.54
C LYS A 122 2.26 7.36 13.40
N ALA A 123 1.80 7.21 12.17
CA ALA A 123 0.46 6.70 11.89
C ALA A 123 0.54 5.25 11.41
N PHE A 124 -0.56 4.50 11.53
CA PHE A 124 -0.63 3.11 11.08
C PHE A 124 -1.83 2.86 10.18
N PHE A 125 -1.64 1.96 9.21
CA PHE A 125 -2.69 1.44 8.35
C PHE A 125 -2.48 -0.04 8.05
N ASP A 126 -3.56 -0.72 7.68
CA ASP A 126 -3.53 -2.13 7.27
C ASP A 126 -3.17 -2.23 5.79
N LEU A 127 -2.12 -3.00 5.50
CA LEU A 127 -1.65 -3.32 4.16
C LEU A 127 -1.89 -4.81 3.91
N THR A 128 -2.79 -5.13 3.00
CA THR A 128 -2.96 -6.49 2.50
C THR A 128 -1.96 -6.74 1.40
N LEU A 129 -0.98 -7.61 1.64
CA LEU A 129 -0.01 -8.05 0.65
C LEU A 129 -0.39 -9.41 0.10
N LYS A 130 -0.35 -9.53 -1.22
CA LYS A 130 -0.43 -10.78 -1.94
C LYS A 130 0.92 -11.07 -2.60
N VAL A 131 1.54 -12.15 -2.14
CA VAL A 131 2.80 -12.67 -2.66
C VAL A 131 2.55 -14.08 -3.16
N ARG A 132 2.74 -14.29 -4.46
CA ARG A 132 2.28 -15.49 -5.17
C ARG A 132 0.77 -15.71 -4.99
N ASP A 133 0.39 -16.84 -4.43
CA ASP A 133 -0.97 -17.28 -4.11
C ASP A 133 -1.36 -17.03 -2.65
N VAL A 134 -0.49 -16.41 -1.85
CA VAL A 134 -0.71 -16.18 -0.42
C VAL A 134 -0.96 -14.70 -0.14
N GLU A 135 -2.07 -14.43 0.53
CA GLU A 135 -2.47 -13.09 0.96
C GLU A 135 -2.41 -12.94 2.48
N ARG A 136 -1.84 -11.84 2.98
CA ARG A 136 -1.76 -11.51 4.41
C ARG A 136 -1.93 -10.02 4.62
N THR A 137 -2.70 -9.66 5.63
CA THR A 137 -2.74 -8.29 6.15
C THR A 137 -1.62 -8.09 7.17
N ILE A 138 -0.84 -7.04 6.98
CA ILE A 138 0.22 -6.59 7.87
C ILE A 138 -0.02 -5.12 8.21
N GLN A 139 0.47 -4.69 9.37
CA GLN A 139 0.41 -3.29 9.74
C GLN A 139 1.63 -2.54 9.16
N ALA A 140 1.37 -1.45 8.46
CA ALA A 140 2.38 -0.52 7.97
C ALA A 140 2.37 0.77 8.78
N ALA A 141 3.56 1.31 9.04
CA ALA A 141 3.75 2.59 9.71
C ALA A 141 4.05 3.68 8.67
N VAL A 142 3.46 4.87 8.85
CA VAL A 142 3.75 6.08 8.07
C VAL A 142 4.47 7.09 8.95
N THR A 143 5.54 7.66 8.42
CA THR A 143 6.32 8.72 9.07
C THR A 143 6.73 9.80 8.08
N ASN A 144 7.34 10.88 8.58
CA ASN A 144 7.97 11.91 7.75
C ASN A 144 7.04 12.50 6.68
N LEU A 145 5.77 12.71 7.00
CA LEU A 145 4.79 13.35 6.12
C LEU A 145 5.22 14.79 5.80
N ARG A 146 5.24 15.11 4.52
CA ARG A 146 5.54 16.44 3.97
C ARG A 146 4.50 16.78 2.93
N GLU A 147 3.94 17.97 3.02
CA GLU A 147 2.94 18.47 2.08
C GLU A 147 3.44 19.79 1.50
N GLU A 148 3.56 19.86 0.17
CA GLU A 148 3.98 21.06 -0.55
C GLU A 148 3.08 21.25 -1.78
N GLY A 149 2.18 22.23 -1.71
CA GLY A 149 1.21 22.48 -2.77
C GLY A 149 0.31 21.27 -3.01
N ASN A 150 0.40 20.68 -4.20
CA ASN A 150 -0.37 19.48 -4.58
C ASN A 150 0.44 18.18 -4.40
N GLN A 151 1.62 18.23 -3.80
CA GLN A 151 2.48 17.08 -3.58
C GLN A 151 2.46 16.66 -2.11
N VAL A 152 2.41 15.34 -1.90
CA VAL A 152 2.49 14.72 -0.57
C VAL A 152 3.57 13.66 -0.61
N GLY A 153 4.59 13.80 0.26
CA GLY A 153 5.66 12.82 0.44
C GLY A 153 5.62 12.22 1.83
N PHE A 154 5.87 10.92 1.95
CA PHE A 154 5.99 10.25 3.26
C PHE A 154 6.84 8.99 3.16
N ASP A 155 7.30 8.54 4.33
CA ASP A 155 7.97 7.25 4.47
C ASP A 155 6.99 6.19 4.96
N VAL A 156 7.17 4.97 4.47
CA VAL A 156 6.44 3.79 4.93
C VAL A 156 7.42 2.74 5.45
N GLU A 157 7.04 2.03 6.51
CA GLU A 157 7.79 0.89 7.04
C GLU A 157 6.84 -0.26 7.38
N PHE A 158 7.17 -1.49 6.98
CA PHE A 158 6.44 -2.68 7.39
C PHE A 158 7.32 -3.94 7.37
N PRO A 159 7.05 -4.91 8.26
CA PRO A 159 7.73 -6.19 8.26
C PRO A 159 7.07 -7.20 7.32
N VAL A 160 7.87 -7.98 6.60
CA VAL A 160 7.45 -9.13 5.80
C VAL A 160 8.09 -10.39 6.38
N SER A 161 7.29 -11.43 6.63
CA SER A 161 7.77 -12.76 7.03
C SER A 161 7.74 -13.70 5.84
N LEU A 162 8.90 -14.19 5.41
CA LEU A 162 9.02 -15.12 4.28
C LEU A 162 8.17 -16.38 4.50
N LYS A 163 8.20 -16.94 5.72
CA LYS A 163 7.42 -18.12 6.11
C LYS A 163 5.92 -17.88 6.05
N ASN A 164 5.44 -16.70 6.46
CA ASN A 164 4.00 -16.38 6.41
C ASN A 164 3.44 -16.38 4.98
N PHE A 165 4.30 -16.15 3.98
CA PHE A 165 4.00 -16.23 2.55
C PHE A 165 4.43 -17.56 1.91
N GLY A 166 4.89 -18.53 2.71
CA GLY A 166 5.36 -19.83 2.23
C GLY A 166 6.61 -19.73 1.34
N LEU A 167 7.39 -18.67 1.50
CA LEU A 167 8.67 -18.48 0.83
C LEU A 167 9.78 -19.16 1.64
N LYS A 168 10.65 -19.87 0.94
CA LYS A 168 11.86 -20.45 1.53
C LYS A 168 13.02 -19.57 1.11
N ALA A 169 13.67 -18.95 2.08
CA ALA A 169 14.84 -18.13 1.79
C ALA A 169 15.91 -18.97 1.05
N PRO A 170 16.58 -18.40 0.04
CA PRO A 170 17.65 -19.10 -0.65
C PRO A 170 18.73 -19.52 0.34
N SER A 171 19.14 -20.80 0.26
CA SER A 171 20.18 -21.36 1.12
C SER A 171 21.44 -21.51 0.28
N PHE A 172 22.37 -20.56 0.34
CA PHE A 172 23.72 -20.81 -0.14
C PHE A 172 24.42 -21.71 0.87
N LEU A 173 24.97 -22.85 0.44
CA LEU A 173 25.82 -23.76 1.23
C LEU A 173 25.33 -23.98 2.68
N VAL A 174 24.30 -24.83 2.92
CA VAL A 174 23.77 -25.50 4.17
C VAL A 174 23.95 -24.83 5.56
N ILE A 175 25.05 -24.14 5.80
CA ILE A 175 25.53 -23.39 6.96
C ILE A 175 24.91 -21.97 7.04
N PHE A 176 24.52 -21.34 5.93
CA PHE A 176 24.02 -19.95 5.94
C PHE A 176 22.49 -19.88 5.99
N ARG A 177 21.96 -19.13 6.97
CA ARG A 177 20.51 -18.97 7.16
C ARG A 177 20.11 -17.50 7.11
N VAL A 178 19.22 -17.19 6.19
CA VAL A 178 18.49 -15.93 6.16
C VAL A 178 17.39 -15.98 7.23
N ARG A 179 17.26 -14.92 8.02
CA ARG A 179 16.18 -14.77 8.99
C ARG A 179 14.85 -14.59 8.25
N ASP A 180 13.79 -15.04 8.90
CA ASP A 180 12.44 -15.01 8.34
C ASP A 180 11.91 -13.60 8.06
N LYS A 181 12.24 -12.65 8.94
CA LYS A 181 11.74 -11.28 8.85
C LYS A 181 12.64 -10.44 7.94
N VAL A 182 12.00 -9.81 6.97
CA VAL A 182 12.54 -8.77 6.10
C VAL A 182 11.84 -7.46 6.46
N THR A 183 12.61 -6.40 6.74
CA THR A 183 12.04 -5.07 6.93
C THR A 183 11.97 -4.38 5.59
N VAL A 184 10.80 -3.84 5.23
CA VAL A 184 10.62 -3.01 4.04
C VAL A 184 10.44 -1.58 4.50
N THR A 185 11.23 -0.67 3.94
CA THR A 185 11.03 0.77 4.06
C THR A 185 10.81 1.35 2.67
N GLY A 186 10.11 2.48 2.56
CA GLY A 186 9.84 3.07 1.27
C GLY A 186 9.59 4.56 1.35
N ASN A 187 9.96 5.26 0.29
CA ASN A 187 9.58 6.66 0.06
C ASN A 187 8.42 6.67 -0.93
N VAL A 188 7.31 7.28 -0.54
CA VAL A 188 6.11 7.43 -1.37
C VAL A 188 5.94 8.89 -1.71
N LEU A 189 5.66 9.15 -2.99
CA LEU A 189 5.33 10.49 -3.50
C LEU A 189 3.96 10.42 -4.17
N LEU A 190 3.07 11.29 -3.73
CA LEU A 190 1.73 11.46 -4.28
C LEU A 190 1.58 12.84 -4.90
N GLU A 191 0.89 12.90 -6.03
CA GLU A 191 0.33 14.12 -6.59
C GLU A 191 -1.19 14.09 -6.38
N VAL A 192 -1.73 15.16 -5.80
CA VAL A 192 -3.14 15.30 -5.47
C VAL A 192 -3.80 16.25 -6.45
N SER A 193 -4.88 15.80 -7.08
CA SER A 193 -5.70 16.64 -7.95
C SER A 193 -7.11 16.72 -7.39
N SER A 194 -7.68 17.94 -7.37
CA SER A 194 -9.09 18.15 -7.10
C SER A 194 -9.80 18.43 -8.42
N ASN A 195 -10.81 17.63 -8.76
CA ASN A 195 -11.78 18.08 -9.76
C ASN A 195 -12.61 19.19 -9.11
N LYS A 196 -12.30 20.44 -9.46
CA LYS A 196 -13.23 21.54 -9.21
C LYS A 196 -14.36 21.40 -10.22
N GLU A 197 -15.55 21.05 -9.73
CA GLU A 197 -16.80 21.42 -10.42
C GLU A 197 -17.05 22.92 -10.23
#